data_AF-A0A4Q4KG98-F1
#
_entry.id   AF-A0A4Q4KG98-F1
#
_cell.length_a   1.000
_cell.length_b   1.000
_cell.length_c   1.000
_cell.angle_alpha   90.00
_cell.angle_beta   90.00
_cell.angle_gamma   90.00
#
_symmetry.space_group_name_H-M   'P 1'
#
loop_
_entity.id
_entity.type
_entity.pdbx_description
1 polymer ?
#
loop_
_entity_poly.entity_id
_entity_poly.type
_entity_poly.pdbx_seq_one_letter_code
_entity_poly.pdbx_strand_id
1 'polypeptide(L)'
;MLNPKRIFLIDAFGALLTTILLFSVLAQLEQYFGMPKDVLYLLAGIAFGLFIYSLSCNRFVKSNWKHFLRILIIFNSIYLLLSIGLIIKHSESLTVLGWIYFILEFIVIGVLITYELNSLKKENSIH
;
A
#
# COMPACT_ATOMS: atom_id res chain seq x y z
N MET A 1 -0.56 24.37 -3.12
CA MET A 1 -1.76 23.51 -3.01
C MET A 1 -1.41 22.13 -3.57
N LEU A 2 -1.50 21.08 -2.76
CA LEU A 2 -1.30 19.71 -3.23
C LEU A 2 -2.51 19.30 -4.06
N ASN A 3 -2.30 18.95 -5.32
CA ASN A 3 -3.39 18.54 -6.20
C ASN A 3 -3.85 17.12 -5.80
N PRO A 4 -5.09 16.92 -5.33
CA PRO A 4 -5.55 15.62 -4.83
C PRO A 4 -5.42 14.52 -5.88
N LYS A 5 -5.56 14.84 -7.17
CA LYS A 5 -5.35 13.90 -8.28
C LYS A 5 -3.93 13.33 -8.30
N ARG A 6 -2.92 14.16 -8.00
CA ARG A 6 -1.53 13.71 -7.94
C ARG A 6 -1.31 12.72 -6.80
N ILE A 7 -1.96 12.92 -5.65
CA ILE A 7 -1.84 12.02 -4.49
C ILE A 7 -2.40 10.64 -4.86
N PHE A 8 -3.64 10.59 -5.35
CA PHE A 8 -4.26 9.33 -5.77
C PHE A 8 -3.50 8.62 -6.90
N LEU A 9 -2.90 9.38 -7.82
CA LEU A 9 -2.09 8.82 -8.89
C LEU A 9 -0.78 8.23 -8.37
N ILE A 10 -0.09 8.90 -7.44
CA ILE A 10 1.13 8.36 -6.79
C ILE A 10 0.80 7.08 -6.02
N ASP A 11 -0.27 7.08 -5.22
CA ASP A 11 -0.71 5.87 -4.51
C ASP A 11 -1.07 4.74 -5.48
N ALA A 12 -1.83 5.02 -6.56
CA ALA A 12 -2.16 4.01 -7.56
C ALA A 12 -0.91 3.38 -8.19
N PHE A 13 0.12 4.18 -8.54
CA PHE A 13 1.38 3.63 -9.05
C PHE A 13 2.10 2.79 -8.00
N GLY A 14 2.13 3.23 -6.74
CA GLY A 14 2.70 2.47 -5.63
C GLY A 14 2.00 1.12 -5.43
N ALA A 15 0.67 1.13 -5.33
CA ALA A 15 -0.15 -0.07 -5.15
C ALA A 15 -0.03 -1.06 -6.32
N LEU A 16 0.05 -0.54 -7.56
CA LEU A 16 0.30 -1.37 -8.74
C LEU A 16 1.70 -2.01 -8.70
N LEU A 17 2.72 -1.23 -8.34
CA LEU A 17 4.08 -1.75 -8.18
C LEU A 17 4.13 -2.85 -7.11
N THR A 18 3.52 -2.61 -5.95
CA THR A 18 3.38 -3.62 -4.88
C THR A 18 2.70 -4.88 -5.39
N THR A 19 1.59 -4.73 -6.13
CA THR A 19 0.87 -5.87 -6.73
C THR A 19 1.79 -6.71 -7.62
N ILE A 20 2.51 -6.05 -8.53
CA ILE A 20 3.42 -6.72 -9.48
C ILE A 20 4.56 -7.42 -8.72
N LEU A 21 5.16 -6.76 -7.74
CA LEU A 21 6.25 -7.33 -6.96
C LEU A 21 5.78 -8.56 -6.16
N LEU A 22 4.64 -8.49 -5.49
CA LEU A 22 4.10 -9.62 -4.73
C LEU A 22 3.69 -10.79 -5.64
N PHE A 23 2.89 -10.50 -6.67
CA PHE A 23 2.29 -11.52 -7.53
C PHE A 23 3.30 -12.13 -8.50
N SER A 24 4.08 -11.30 -9.19
CA SER A 24 4.96 -11.76 -10.27
C SER A 24 6.37 -12.09 -9.79
N VAL A 25 6.88 -11.42 -8.75
CA VAL A 25 8.26 -11.63 -8.28
C VAL A 25 8.28 -12.57 -7.09
N LEU A 26 7.73 -12.14 -5.94
CA LEU A 26 7.86 -12.89 -4.69
C LEU A 26 7.15 -14.24 -4.76
N ALA A 27 5.93 -14.30 -5.32
CA ALA A 27 5.19 -15.57 -5.38
C ALA A 27 5.82 -16.57 -6.36
N GLN A 28 6.48 -16.11 -7.42
CA GLN A 28 7.20 -17.00 -8.34
C GLN A 28 8.53 -17.46 -7.77
N LEU A 29 9.16 -16.62 -6.95
CA LEU A 29 10.45 -16.86 -6.32
C LEU A 29 10.32 -17.24 -4.84
N GLU A 30 9.22 -17.89 -4.44
CA GLU A 30 8.91 -18.26 -3.05
C GLU A 30 10.10 -18.89 -2.31
N GLN A 31 10.82 -19.82 -2.95
CA GLN A 31 12.00 -20.48 -2.38
C GLN A 31 13.12 -19.50 -1.94
N TYR A 32 13.18 -18.30 -2.53
CA TYR A 32 14.17 -17.28 -2.22
C TYR A 32 13.68 -16.26 -1.20
N PHE A 33 12.36 -16.07 -1.05
CA PHE A 33 11.78 -15.09 -0.14
C PHE A 33 11.25 -15.73 1.16
N GLY A 34 10.75 -16.95 1.10
CA GLY A 34 10.32 -17.74 2.25
C GLY A 34 8.89 -17.47 2.74
N MET A 35 8.15 -16.56 2.07
CA MET A 35 6.74 -16.33 2.36
C MET A 35 5.85 -17.21 1.46
N PRO A 36 4.84 -17.91 2.02
CA PRO A 36 3.96 -18.77 1.23
C PRO A 36 3.24 -18.03 0.09
N LYS A 37 3.12 -18.66 -1.09
CA LYS A 37 2.47 -18.04 -2.26
C LYS A 37 1.05 -17.58 -2.00
N ASP A 38 0.26 -18.35 -1.26
CA ASP A 38 -1.13 -18.01 -0.96
C ASP A 38 -1.23 -16.69 -0.18
N VAL A 39 -0.27 -16.43 0.71
CA VAL A 39 -0.18 -15.18 1.47
C VAL A 39 0.22 -14.02 0.56
N LEU A 40 1.18 -14.23 -0.33
CA LEU A 40 1.62 -13.23 -1.29
C LEU A 40 0.52 -12.87 -2.30
N TYR A 41 -0.27 -13.84 -2.76
CA TYR A 41 -1.43 -13.62 -3.60
C TYR A 41 -2.56 -12.88 -2.87
N LEU A 42 -2.78 -13.18 -1.59
CA LEU A 42 -3.73 -12.43 -0.77
C LEU A 42 -3.31 -10.95 -0.67
N LEU A 43 -2.05 -10.68 -0.31
CA LEU A 43 -1.52 -9.31 -0.21
C LEU A 43 -1.56 -8.59 -1.57
N ALA A 44 -1.17 -9.27 -2.66
CA ALA A 44 -1.25 -8.72 -4.01
C ALA A 44 -2.69 -8.37 -4.40
N GLY A 45 -3.66 -9.22 -4.04
CA GLY A 45 -5.08 -8.95 -4.30
C GLY A 45 -5.59 -7.71 -3.57
N ILE A 46 -5.18 -7.51 -2.32
CA ILE A 46 -5.53 -6.31 -1.54
C ILE A 46 -4.86 -5.06 -2.14
N ALA A 47 -3.57 -5.13 -2.47
CA ALA A 47 -2.84 -4.05 -3.13
C ALA A 47 -3.47 -3.69 -4.50
N PHE A 48 -3.93 -4.69 -5.25
CA PHE A 48 -4.61 -4.46 -6.52
C PHE A 48 -5.97 -3.79 -6.33
N GLY A 49 -6.71 -4.16 -5.29
CA GLY A 49 -7.95 -3.47 -4.90
C GLY A 49 -7.70 -1.99 -4.57
N LEU A 50 -6.63 -1.69 -3.84
CA LEU A 50 -6.19 -0.32 -3.55
C LEU A 50 -5.82 0.44 -4.82
N PHE A 51 -5.09 -0.19 -5.74
CA PHE A 51 -4.79 0.38 -7.06
C PHE A 51 -6.06 0.79 -7.82
N ILE A 52 -7.06 -0.11 -7.92
CA ILE A 52 -8.33 0.19 -8.59
C ILE A 52 -9.06 1.34 -7.89
N TYR A 53 -9.09 1.32 -6.56
CA TYR A 53 -9.71 2.36 -5.75
C TYR A 53 -9.08 3.74 -6.02
N SER A 54 -7.76 3.83 -5.95
CA SER A 54 -7.02 5.08 -6.14
C SER A 54 -7.09 5.58 -7.58
N LEU A 55 -7.01 4.69 -8.57
CA LEU A 55 -7.19 5.04 -9.97
C LEU A 55 -8.62 5.59 -10.24
N SER A 56 -9.63 4.96 -9.63
CA SER A 56 -11.02 5.42 -9.71
C SER A 56 -11.18 6.79 -9.06
N CYS A 57 -10.61 6.99 -7.88
CA CYS A 57 -10.65 8.28 -7.19
C CYS A 57 -9.98 9.39 -8.01
N ASN A 58 -8.84 9.12 -8.62
CA ASN A 58 -8.15 10.08 -9.49
C ASN A 58 -9.03 10.57 -10.66
N ARG A 59 -9.88 9.69 -11.23
CA ARG A 59 -10.73 10.05 -12.38
C ARG A 59 -12.06 10.67 -11.99
N PHE A 60 -12.69 10.22 -10.92
CA PHE A 60 -14.09 10.54 -10.60
C PHE A 60 -14.27 11.55 -9.45
N VAL A 61 -13.28 11.71 -8.58
CA VAL A 61 -13.44 12.55 -7.38
C VAL A 61 -13.20 14.03 -7.71
N LYS A 62 -14.22 14.86 -7.49
CA LYS A 62 -14.15 16.33 -7.65
C LYS A 62 -14.36 17.09 -6.34
N SER A 63 -15.39 16.76 -5.56
CA SER A 63 -15.79 17.55 -4.36
C SER A 63 -15.33 16.94 -3.02
N ASN A 64 -15.52 15.62 -2.84
CA ASN A 64 -15.33 14.96 -1.52
C ASN A 64 -13.96 14.26 -1.35
N TRP A 65 -12.91 14.75 -2.00
CA TRP A 65 -11.61 14.06 -2.06
C TRP A 65 -10.99 13.74 -0.69
N LYS A 66 -11.26 14.57 0.32
CA LYS A 66 -10.80 14.34 1.70
C LYS A 66 -11.37 13.06 2.30
N HIS A 67 -12.64 12.76 2.03
CA HIS A 67 -13.28 11.54 2.55
C HIS A 67 -12.68 10.30 1.90
N PHE A 68 -12.49 10.32 0.58
CA PHE A 68 -11.82 9.24 -0.16
C PHE A 68 -10.36 9.06 0.28
N LEU A 69 -9.64 10.15 0.54
CA LEU A 69 -8.26 10.07 1.03
C LEU A 69 -8.19 9.49 2.46
N ARG A 70 -9.15 9.79 3.34
CA ARG A 70 -9.23 9.15 4.67
C ARG A 70 -9.48 7.66 4.58
N ILE A 71 -10.39 7.24 3.68
CA ILE A 71 -10.65 5.82 3.43
C ILE A 71 -9.37 5.13 2.93
N LEU A 72 -8.64 5.75 2.00
CA LEU A 72 -7.37 5.23 1.49
C LEU A 72 -6.33 5.04 2.60
N ILE A 73 -6.13 6.05 3.45
CA ILE A 73 -5.22 5.96 4.62
C ILE A 73 -5.59 4.79 5.53
N ILE A 74 -6.89 4.59 5.80
CA ILE A 74 -7.38 3.49 6.63
C ILE A 74 -7.03 2.14 6.00
N PHE A 75 -7.29 1.96 4.70
CA PHE A 75 -6.96 0.71 4.01
C PHE A 75 -5.46 0.45 3.93
N ASN A 76 -4.64 1.46 3.63
CA ASN A 76 -3.17 1.34 3.66
C ASN A 76 -2.66 0.97 5.07
N SER A 77 -3.27 1.52 6.11
CA SER A 77 -2.94 1.18 7.50
C SER A 77 -3.33 -0.26 7.84
N ILE A 78 -4.52 -0.71 7.42
CA ILE A 78 -4.97 -2.10 7.60
C ILE A 78 -4.06 -3.06 6.84
N TYR A 79 -3.70 -2.74 5.60
CA TYR A 79 -2.76 -3.53 4.80
C TYR A 79 -1.41 -3.69 5.50
N LEU A 80 -0.89 -2.59 6.07
CA LEU A 80 0.37 -2.62 6.82
C LEU A 80 0.27 -3.51 8.05
N LEU A 81 -0.80 -3.38 8.85
CA LEU A 81 -1.03 -4.20 10.03
C LEU A 81 -1.21 -5.68 9.68
N LEU A 82 -1.93 -5.98 8.61
CA LEU A 82 -2.10 -7.35 8.11
C LEU A 82 -0.76 -7.94 7.68
N SER A 83 0.05 -7.18 6.94
CA SER A 83 1.38 -7.59 6.49
C SER A 83 2.31 -7.88 7.67
N ILE A 84 2.31 -7.02 8.70
CA ILE A 84 3.05 -7.26 9.94
C ILE A 84 2.61 -8.57 10.62
N GLY A 85 1.30 -8.79 10.75
CA GLY A 85 0.77 -10.02 11.35
C GLY A 85 1.19 -11.28 10.60
N LEU A 86 1.21 -11.22 9.27
CA LEU A 86 1.65 -12.32 8.40
C LEU A 86 3.15 -12.58 8.50
N ILE A 87 3.97 -11.52 8.60
CA ILE A 87 5.41 -11.66 8.80
C ILE A 87 5.71 -12.31 10.15
N ILE A 88 5.04 -11.88 11.23
CA ILE A 88 5.25 -12.49 12.56
C ILE A 88 4.89 -13.98 12.50
N LYS A 89 3.76 -14.32 11.89
CA LYS A 89 3.29 -15.71 11.73
C LYS A 89 4.26 -16.58 10.90
N HIS A 90 4.88 -16.02 9.87
CA HIS A 90 5.78 -16.74 8.95
C HIS A 90 7.26 -16.39 9.16
N SER A 91 7.61 -15.83 10.31
CA SER A 91 8.95 -15.29 10.60
C SER A 91 10.05 -16.35 10.54
N GLU A 92 9.74 -17.58 10.95
CA GLU A 92 10.67 -18.71 10.88
C GLU A 92 10.97 -19.18 9.46
N SER A 93 10.02 -19.00 8.53
CA SER A 93 10.17 -19.38 7.12
C SER A 93 10.77 -18.25 6.28
N LEU A 94 10.67 -17.01 6.73
CA LEU A 94 11.16 -15.85 6.00
C LEU A 94 12.69 -15.86 5.86
N THR A 95 13.14 -15.67 4.64
CA THR A 95 14.56 -15.46 4.34
C THR A 95 14.97 -14.00 4.59
N VAL A 96 16.29 -13.74 4.57
CA VAL A 96 16.83 -12.37 4.62
C VAL A 96 16.26 -11.49 3.48
N LEU A 97 16.08 -12.04 2.27
CA LEU A 97 15.49 -11.29 1.15
C LEU A 97 14.02 -10.96 1.39
N GLY A 98 13.27 -11.89 1.98
CA GLY A 98 11.89 -11.66 2.43
C GLY A 98 11.83 -10.51 3.43
N TRP A 99 12.67 -10.54 4.47
CA TRP A 99 12.74 -9.47 5.46
C TRP A 99 13.05 -8.10 4.85
N ILE A 100 14.06 -8.04 3.96
CA ILE A 100 14.43 -6.80 3.27
C ILE A 100 13.25 -6.25 2.47
N TYR A 101 12.56 -7.11 1.71
CA TYR A 101 11.41 -6.69 0.89
C TYR A 101 10.31 -6.08 1.76
N PHE A 102 9.87 -6.78 2.80
CA PHE A 102 8.75 -6.29 3.62
C PHE A 102 9.12 -5.06 4.45
N ILE A 103 10.36 -4.95 4.93
CA ILE A 103 10.83 -3.73 5.60
C ILE A 103 10.79 -2.55 4.62
N LEU A 104 11.25 -2.75 3.37
CA LEU A 104 11.19 -1.71 2.35
C LEU A 104 9.74 -1.32 2.03
N GLU A 105 8.85 -2.30 1.90
CA GLU A 105 7.42 -2.07 1.71
C GLU A 105 6.82 -1.25 2.85
N PHE A 106 7.17 -1.55 4.11
CA PHE A 106 6.71 -0.81 5.28
C PHE A 106 7.17 0.64 5.28
N ILE A 107 8.42 0.88 4.88
CA ILE A 107 8.95 2.24 4.75
C ILE A 107 8.18 2.99 3.66
N VAL A 108 7.99 2.38 2.49
CA VAL A 108 7.27 3.00 1.36
C VAL A 108 5.83 3.36 1.74
N ILE A 109 5.09 2.42 2.33
CA ILE A 109 3.69 2.64 2.72
C ILE A 109 3.60 3.63 3.89
N GLY A 110 4.50 3.57 4.87
CA GLY A 110 4.55 4.51 5.98
C GLY A 110 4.82 5.95 5.53
N VAL A 111 5.72 6.14 4.57
CA VAL A 111 5.97 7.46 3.94
C VAL A 111 4.72 7.94 3.21
N LEU A 112 4.03 7.07 2.47
CA LEU A 112 2.81 7.40 1.75
C LEU A 112 1.69 7.86 2.70
N ILE A 113 1.39 7.08 3.74
CA ILE A 113 0.40 7.43 4.77
C ILE A 113 0.75 8.78 5.42
N THR A 114 2.02 9.02 5.74
CA THR A 114 2.47 10.29 6.34
C THR A 114 2.23 11.46 5.38
N TYR A 115 2.52 11.28 4.10
CA TYR A 115 2.28 12.27 3.06
C TYR A 115 0.79 12.59 2.87
N GLU A 116 -0.08 11.57 2.91
CA GLU A 116 -1.53 11.71 2.83
C GLU A 116 -2.11 12.43 4.06
N LEU A 117 -1.66 12.07 5.27
CA LEU A 117 -2.06 12.72 6.52
C LEU A 117 -1.65 14.20 6.55
N ASN A 118 -0.42 14.50 6.11
CA ASN A 118 0.05 15.88 6.02
C ASN A 118 -0.77 16.70 5.02
N SER A 119 -1.20 16.08 3.92
CA SER A 119 -2.09 16.70 2.93
C SER A 119 -3.46 17.05 3.52
N LEU A 120 -4.01 16.20 4.40
CA LEU A 120 -5.26 16.49 5.12
C LEU A 120 -5.09 17.60 6.17
N LYS A 121 -3.99 17.62 6.92
CA LYS A 121 -3.73 18.63 7.97
C LYS A 121 -3.55 20.04 7.40
N LYS A 122 -2.77 20.17 6.32
CA LYS A 122 -2.42 21.48 5.72
C LYS A 122 -3.63 22.25 5.19
N GLU A 123 -4.71 21.55 4.86
CA GLU A 123 -5.96 22.17 4.40
C GLU A 123 -6.89 22.54 5.57
N ASN A 124 -6.88 21.74 6.65
CA ASN A 124 -7.67 22.05 7.85
C ASN A 124 -7.13 23.26 8.62
N SER A 125 -5.87 23.65 8.43
CA SER A 125 -5.29 24.88 9.01
C SER A 125 -5.59 26.16 8.22
N ILE A 126 -6.31 26.05 7.10
CA ILE A 126 -6.70 27.19 6.24
C ILE A 126 -8.17 27.59 6.49
N HIS A 127 -8.88 26.86 7.35
CA HIS A 127 -10.20 27.19 7.88
C HIS A 127 -10.14 27.43 9.38
#